data_AF-A0A412PL51-F1
#
_entry.id   AF-A0A412PL51-F1
#
_cell.length_a   1.000
_cell.length_b   1.000
_cell.length_c   1.000
_cell.angle_alpha   90.00
_cell.angle_beta   90.00
_cell.angle_gamma   90.00
#
_symmetry.space_group_name_H-M   'P 1'
#
loop_
_entity.id
_entity.type
_entity.pdbx_description
1 polymer ?
#
loop_
_entity_poly.entity_id
_entity_poly.type
_entity_poly.pdbx_seq_one_letter_code
_entity_poly.pdbx_strand_id
1 'polypeptide(L)'
;MTENKIYSPWAFTGDEDLKQQSNLAALKELKEKYSIKAKWDYDKMTSEEQDNVDVVYDPVGGGYAHSLYEVIKNKPGLSTLELALICDNGNLCFGYSKRSGNIAIYTD
;
A
#
# COMPACT_ATOMS: atom_id res chain seq x y z
N MET A 1 4.90 -11.99 0.62
CA MET A 1 5.59 -11.02 -0.24
C MET A 1 5.22 -11.29 -1.69
N THR A 2 5.29 -10.25 -2.53
CA THR A 2 5.11 -10.35 -3.99
C THR A 2 6.42 -10.76 -4.68
N GLU A 3 6.30 -11.50 -5.78
CA GLU A 3 7.43 -11.85 -6.66
C GLU A 3 7.63 -10.81 -7.78
N ASN A 4 6.61 -9.98 -8.02
CA ASN A 4 6.66 -8.91 -9.01
C ASN A 4 7.55 -7.76 -8.50
N LYS A 5 8.31 -7.16 -9.41
CA LYS A 5 9.13 -6.00 -9.09
C LYS A 5 8.24 -4.78 -8.85
N ILE A 6 8.43 -4.12 -7.72
CA ILE A 6 7.77 -2.86 -7.39
C ILE A 6 8.71 -1.70 -7.76
N TYR A 7 8.20 -0.74 -8.54
CA TYR A 7 8.89 0.48 -8.93
C TYR A 7 8.42 1.67 -8.10
N SER A 8 9.35 2.49 -7.65
CA SER A 8 9.09 3.69 -6.85
C SER A 8 10.33 4.60 -6.72
N PRO A 9 10.25 5.90 -7.01
CA PRO A 9 9.28 6.50 -7.93
C PRO A 9 9.52 5.99 -9.37
N TRP A 10 8.57 6.24 -10.26
CA TRP A 10 8.72 5.90 -11.68
C TRP A 10 8.22 6.99 -12.64
N ALA A 11 7.77 8.13 -12.15
CA ALA A 11 7.48 9.27 -13.02
C ALA A 11 8.71 9.68 -13.85
N PHE A 12 8.49 10.07 -15.10
CA PHE A 12 9.48 10.65 -16.01
C PHE A 12 10.65 9.71 -16.38
N THR A 13 10.40 8.41 -16.44
CA THR A 13 11.42 7.41 -16.78
C THR A 13 11.35 6.90 -18.22
N GLY A 14 10.32 7.25 -19.00
CA GLY A 14 10.14 6.89 -20.41
C GLY A 14 9.58 5.48 -20.67
N ASP A 15 9.46 4.66 -19.63
CA ASP A 15 8.90 3.31 -19.60
C ASP A 15 7.80 3.18 -18.51
N GLU A 16 7.09 4.29 -18.23
CA GLU A 16 6.11 4.42 -17.16
C GLU A 16 5.01 3.36 -17.23
N ASP A 17 4.50 3.06 -18.43
CA ASP A 17 3.43 2.07 -18.65
C ASP A 17 3.85 0.67 -18.16
N LEU A 18 5.09 0.25 -18.44
CA LEU A 18 5.61 -1.05 -18.01
C LEU A 18 5.76 -1.11 -16.48
N LYS A 19 6.19 -0.01 -15.87
CA LYS A 19 6.36 0.08 -14.41
C LYS A 19 5.03 0.11 -13.69
N GLN A 20 4.05 0.83 -14.23
CA GLN A 20 2.67 0.82 -13.73
C GLN A 20 2.07 -0.59 -13.81
N GLN A 21 2.22 -1.29 -14.94
CA GLN A 21 1.74 -2.67 -15.10
C GLN A 21 2.38 -3.63 -14.09
N SER A 22 3.70 -3.52 -13.87
CA SER A 22 4.41 -4.32 -12.87
C SER A 22 3.89 -4.06 -11.45
N ASN A 23 3.64 -2.79 -11.10
CA ASN A 23 3.09 -2.41 -9.80
C ASN A 23 1.64 -2.91 -9.60
N LEU A 24 0.80 -2.82 -10.64
CA LEU A 24 -0.57 -3.36 -10.60
C LEU A 24 -0.58 -4.88 -10.46
N ALA A 25 0.33 -5.58 -11.15
CA ALA A 25 0.51 -7.02 -11.01
C ALA A 25 0.95 -7.40 -9.57
N ALA A 26 1.93 -6.68 -9.02
CA ALA A 26 2.37 -6.84 -7.64
C ALA A 26 1.22 -6.64 -6.64
N LEU A 27 0.43 -5.57 -6.80
CA LEU A 27 -0.73 -5.31 -5.95
C LEU A 27 -1.78 -6.41 -6.06
N LYS A 28 -2.08 -6.87 -7.27
CA LYS A 28 -3.04 -7.95 -7.51
C LYS A 28 -2.61 -9.21 -6.76
N GLU A 29 -1.35 -9.61 -6.91
CA GLU A 29 -0.79 -10.78 -6.21
C GLU A 29 -0.88 -10.63 -4.68
N LEU A 30 -0.59 -9.44 -4.13
CA LEU A 30 -0.74 -9.17 -2.70
C LEU A 30 -2.20 -9.30 -2.23
N LYS A 31 -3.16 -8.78 -3.01
CA LYS A 31 -4.61 -8.87 -2.72
C LYS A 31 -5.16 -10.29 -2.85
N GLU A 32 -4.53 -11.14 -3.68
CA GLU A 32 -4.88 -12.56 -3.80
C GLU A 32 -4.28 -13.39 -2.65
N LYS A 33 -3.07 -13.05 -2.19
CA LYS A 33 -2.35 -13.76 -1.11
C LYS A 33 -2.84 -13.41 0.29
N TYR A 34 -3.32 -12.18 0.50
CA TYR A 34 -3.59 -11.64 1.83
C TYR A 34 -4.97 -10.99 1.93
N SER A 35 -5.60 -11.16 3.08
CA SER A 35 -6.79 -10.39 3.45
C SER A 35 -6.37 -8.98 3.87
N ILE A 36 -6.50 -8.03 2.94
CA ILE A 36 -6.12 -6.63 3.13
C ILE A 36 -7.39 -5.77 3.26
N LYS A 37 -7.49 -4.97 4.33
CA LYS A 37 -8.63 -4.07 4.57
C LYS A 37 -8.19 -2.65 4.93
N ALA A 38 -8.95 -1.67 4.48
CA ALA A 38 -8.88 -0.33 5.08
C ALA A 38 -9.51 -0.38 6.48
N LYS A 39 -9.03 0.45 7.41
CA LYS A 39 -9.49 0.48 8.80
C LYS A 39 -11.01 0.65 8.90
N TRP A 40 -11.58 1.53 8.08
CA TRP A 40 -13.03 1.79 8.04
C TRP A 40 -13.87 0.54 7.79
N ASP A 41 -13.40 -0.38 6.94
CA ASP A 41 -14.09 -1.64 6.68
C ASP A 41 -13.79 -2.67 7.78
N TYR A 42 -12.55 -2.69 8.26
CA TYR A 42 -12.13 -3.56 9.36
C TYR A 42 -12.94 -3.34 10.65
N ASP A 43 -13.18 -2.08 11.01
CA ASP A 43 -13.90 -1.71 12.24
C ASP A 43 -15.37 -2.13 12.25
N LYS A 44 -15.95 -2.46 11.08
CA LYS A 44 -17.33 -2.95 10.95
C LYS A 44 -17.43 -4.47 11.01
N MET A 45 -16.31 -5.17 10.93
CA MET A 45 -16.25 -6.63 11.00
C MET A 45 -16.39 -7.08 12.46
N THR A 46 -16.98 -8.25 12.66
CA THR A 46 -16.98 -8.94 13.95
C THR A 46 -15.56 -9.31 14.39
N SER A 47 -15.36 -9.58 15.69
CA SER A 47 -14.03 -9.98 16.21
C SER A 47 -13.47 -11.21 15.49
N GLU A 48 -14.32 -12.21 15.19
CA GLU A 48 -13.94 -13.43 14.49
C GLU A 48 -13.48 -13.13 13.05
N GLU A 49 -14.15 -12.23 12.35
CA GLU A 49 -13.77 -11.81 11.01
C GLU A 49 -12.47 -10.99 11.03
N GLN A 50 -12.30 -10.11 12.03
CA GLN A 50 -11.09 -9.30 12.23
C GLN A 50 -9.83 -10.14 12.49
N ASP A 51 -9.99 -11.28 13.18
CA ASP A 51 -8.91 -12.23 13.43
C ASP A 51 -8.41 -12.92 12.14
N ASN A 52 -9.20 -12.91 11.07
CA ASN A 52 -8.82 -13.45 9.77
C ASN A 52 -8.24 -12.39 8.81
N VAL A 53 -8.16 -11.12 9.21
CA VAL A 53 -7.53 -10.07 8.38
C VAL A 53 -6.01 -10.06 8.60
N ASP A 54 -5.26 -9.97 7.52
CA ASP A 54 -3.79 -10.04 7.52
C ASP A 54 -3.14 -8.65 7.63
N VAL A 55 -3.68 -7.70 6.86
CA VAL A 55 -3.16 -6.33 6.77
C VAL A 55 -4.30 -5.33 6.94
N VAL A 56 -4.08 -4.34 7.79
CA VAL A 56 -4.99 -3.22 7.99
C VAL A 56 -4.21 -1.92 7.86
N TYR A 57 -4.70 -1.04 7.00
CA TYR A 57 -4.14 0.30 6.81
C TYR A 57 -5.22 1.37 6.99
N ASP A 58 -4.83 2.55 7.46
CA ASP A 58 -5.73 3.67 7.72
C ASP A 58 -5.23 4.94 7.03
N PRO A 59 -6.03 5.62 6.19
CA PRO A 59 -5.75 6.97 5.74
C PRO A 59 -5.90 7.95 6.93
N VAL A 60 -4.78 8.38 7.49
CA VAL A 60 -4.75 9.25 8.70
C VAL A 60 -4.68 10.74 8.36
N GLY A 61 -4.76 11.07 7.07
CA GLY A 61 -4.80 12.44 6.57
C GLY A 61 -3.89 12.62 5.36
N GLY A 62 -3.53 13.86 5.11
CA GLY A 62 -2.68 14.25 4.00
C GLY A 62 -2.41 15.74 4.03
N GLY A 63 -1.52 16.19 3.16
CA GLY A 63 -1.22 17.59 2.98
C GLY A 63 -0.89 17.86 1.52
N TYR A 64 -0.26 19.01 1.27
CA TYR A 64 0.21 19.32 -0.07
C TYR A 64 1.12 18.21 -0.60
N ALA A 65 0.80 17.68 -1.79
CA ALA A 65 1.54 16.67 -2.53
C ALA A 65 1.76 15.32 -1.80
N HIS A 66 0.94 14.98 -0.79
CA HIS A 66 0.99 13.65 -0.19
C HIS A 66 -0.25 13.24 0.60
N SER A 67 -0.49 11.93 0.62
CA SER A 67 -1.41 11.25 1.55
C SER A 67 -0.62 10.50 2.62
N LEU A 68 -1.13 10.47 3.85
CA LEU A 68 -0.52 9.79 4.99
C LEU A 68 -1.34 8.57 5.38
N TYR A 69 -0.65 7.46 5.61
CA TYR A 69 -1.25 6.20 6.01
C TYR A 69 -0.54 5.63 7.24
N GLU A 70 -1.33 5.07 8.15
CA GLU A 70 -0.86 4.24 9.25
C GLU A 70 -1.11 2.77 8.92
N VAL A 71 -0.15 1.90 9.27
CA VAL A 71 -0.31 0.45 9.15
C VAL A 71 -0.59 -0.12 10.54
N ILE A 72 -1.85 -0.49 10.76
CA ILE A 72 -2.36 -0.95 12.06
C ILE A 72 -2.05 -2.43 12.29
N LYS A 73 -2.12 -3.24 11.22
CA LYS A 73 -1.88 -4.68 11.25
C LYS A 73 -1.06 -5.08 10.04
N ASN A 74 -0.03 -5.89 10.26
CA ASN A 74 0.82 -6.48 9.21
C ASN A 74 1.30 -7.87 9.67
N LYS A 75 0.38 -8.84 9.75
CA LYS A 75 0.72 -10.21 10.16
C LYS A 75 1.77 -10.88 9.27
N PRO A 76 1.76 -10.72 7.93
CA PRO A 76 2.72 -11.39 7.06
C PRO A 76 4.13 -10.82 7.10
N GLY A 77 4.36 -9.69 7.80
CA GLY A 77 5.65 -9.02 7.82
C GLY A 77 6.03 -8.40 6.48
N LEU A 78 5.06 -7.86 5.73
CA LEU A 78 5.31 -7.17 4.47
C LEU A 78 6.27 -5.99 4.66
N SER A 79 7.10 -5.76 3.64
CA SER A 79 8.06 -4.65 3.62
C SER A 79 7.35 -3.29 3.52
N THR A 80 8.05 -2.21 3.89
CA THR A 80 7.48 -0.86 3.74
C THR A 80 7.16 -0.52 2.28
N LEU A 81 7.90 -1.06 1.30
CA LEU A 81 7.63 -0.89 -0.12
C LEU A 81 6.29 -1.54 -0.54
N GLU A 82 6.04 -2.77 -0.09
CA GLU A 82 4.79 -3.46 -0.36
C GLU A 82 3.60 -2.79 0.34
N LEU A 83 3.78 -2.35 1.59
CA LEU A 83 2.76 -1.61 2.31
C LEU A 83 2.45 -0.27 1.64
N ALA A 84 3.47 0.44 1.15
CA ALA A 84 3.28 1.68 0.39
C ALA A 84 2.52 1.43 -0.92
N LEU A 85 2.84 0.34 -1.62
CA LEU A 85 2.12 -0.06 -2.83
C LEU A 85 0.63 -0.33 -2.56
N ILE A 86 0.32 -0.98 -1.42
CA ILE A 86 -1.05 -1.20 -0.98
C ILE A 86 -1.76 0.13 -0.70
N CYS A 87 -1.11 1.03 0.06
CA CYS A 87 -1.67 2.33 0.41
C CYS A 87 -1.96 3.21 -0.81
N ASP A 88 -1.08 3.18 -1.81
CA ASP A 88 -1.22 3.94 -3.06
C ASP A 88 -1.96 3.16 -4.17
N ASN A 89 -2.63 2.06 -3.81
CA ASN A 89 -3.39 1.21 -4.71
C ASN A 89 -2.67 0.86 -6.03
N GLY A 90 -1.38 0.53 -5.93
CA GLY A 90 -0.59 0.07 -7.08
C GLY A 90 0.07 1.17 -7.90
N ASN A 91 -0.01 2.43 -7.49
CA ASN A 91 0.57 3.53 -8.25
C ASN A 91 2.08 3.70 -7.97
N LEU A 92 2.46 4.37 -6.89
CA LEU A 92 3.82 4.78 -6.50
C LEU A 92 4.54 5.64 -7.54
N CYS A 93 3.80 6.40 -8.35
CA CYS A 93 4.31 7.25 -9.43
C CYS A 93 5.37 8.23 -8.93
N PHE A 94 5.06 9.01 -7.89
CA PHE A 94 5.99 9.95 -7.25
C PHE A 94 6.72 9.37 -6.04
N GLY A 95 6.42 8.11 -5.71
CA GLY A 95 7.05 7.35 -4.64
C GLY A 95 6.50 7.60 -3.25
N TYR A 96 7.28 7.24 -2.23
CA TYR A 96 6.84 7.30 -0.83
C TYR A 96 8.00 7.58 0.12
N SER A 97 7.67 7.89 1.38
CA SER A 97 8.62 7.91 2.49
C SER A 97 8.00 7.39 3.77
N LYS A 98 8.85 7.00 4.73
CA LYS A 98 8.41 6.70 6.10
C LYS A 98 8.59 7.95 6.97
N ARG A 99 7.52 8.42 7.62
CA ARG A 99 7.50 9.62 8.46
C ARG A 99 6.91 9.30 9.83
N SER A 100 7.73 9.34 10.89
CA SER A 100 7.27 9.14 12.28
C SER A 100 6.38 7.91 12.50
N GLY A 101 6.67 6.80 11.80
CA GLY A 101 5.88 5.56 11.86
C GLY A 101 4.87 5.39 10.72
N ASN A 102 4.44 6.48 10.08
CA ASN A 102 3.47 6.48 8.97
C ASN A 102 4.16 6.35 7.61
N ILE A 103 3.39 5.96 6.61
CA ILE A 103 3.78 5.94 5.20
C ILE A 103 3.18 7.18 4.54
N ALA A 104 4.04 8.04 3.99
CA ALA A 104 3.64 9.16 3.16
C ALA A 104 3.75 8.75 1.69
N ILE A 105 2.63 8.73 0.99
CA ILE A 105 2.54 8.51 -0.45
C ILE A 105 2.56 9.87 -1.14
N TYR A 106 3.49 10.09 -2.07
CA TYR A 106 3.58 11.35 -2.80
C TYR A 106 2.58 11.39 -3.95
N THR A 107 1.87 12.51 -4.06
CA THR A 107 0.89 12.81 -5.11
C THR A 107 1.30 14.08 -5.83
N ASP A 108 0.76 14.34 -7.03
CA ASP A 108 0.90 15.66 -7.65
C ASP A 108 0.01 16.73 -6.99
#